data_AF-A0AA51DZA3-F1
#
_entry.id   AF-A0AA51DZA3-F1
#
_cell.length_a   1.000
_cell.length_b   1.000
_cell.length_c   1.000
_cell.angle_alpha   90.00
_cell.angle_beta   90.00
_cell.angle_gamma   90.00
#
_symmetry.space_group_name_H-M   'P 1'
#
loop_
_entity.id
_entity.type
_entity.pdbx_description
1 polymer ?
#
loop_
_entity_poly.entity_id
_entity_poly.type
_entity_poly.pdbx_seq_one_letter_code
_entity_poly.pdbx_strand_id
1 'polypeptide(L)'
;MALYLAKQILRNDLWLVKVRDSNMKELLLQMIEWHEKAVNGTEYDTWHAGRFLCEWASEETLAELQNSFGHFDSIDSWKALIGTITLFKRLSHDISLKMNFKYPYDLENNVFHWINQNNLTI
;
A
#
# COMPACT_ATOMS: atom_id res chain seq x y z
N MET A 1 -1.46 9.56 4.95
CA MET A 1 -2.44 8.67 5.61
C MET A 1 -1.80 7.57 6.45
N ALA A 2 -0.73 6.89 5.98
CA ALA A 2 -0.03 5.84 6.73
C ALA A 2 0.29 6.18 8.20
N LEU A 3 0.95 7.32 8.48
CA LEU A 3 1.26 7.73 9.86
C LEU A 3 0.03 7.98 10.74
N TYR A 4 -1.08 8.43 10.14
CA TYR A 4 -2.33 8.60 10.86
C TYR A 4 -2.91 7.25 11.24
N LEU A 5 -2.96 6.30 10.29
CA LEU A 5 -3.46 4.95 10.54
C LEU A 5 -2.62 4.25 11.61
N ALA A 6 -1.29 4.35 11.52
CA ALA A 6 -0.36 3.83 12.51
C ALA A 6 -0.67 4.34 13.93
N LYS A 7 -0.89 5.65 14.09
CA LYS A 7 -1.28 6.23 15.39
C LYS A 7 -2.60 5.71 15.91
N GLN A 8 -3.59 5.41 15.05
CA GLN A 8 -4.86 4.84 15.50
C GLN A 8 -4.71 3.36 15.91
N ILE A 9 -3.87 2.60 15.21
CA ILE A 9 -3.53 1.23 15.59
C ILE A 9 -2.92 1.20 17.00
N LEU A 10 -1.96 2.09 17.29
CA LEU A 10 -1.33 2.22 18.60
C LEU A 10 -2.30 2.63 19.72
N ARG A 11 -3.41 3.28 19.36
CA ARG A 11 -4.49 3.65 20.30
C ARG A 11 -5.56 2.57 20.45
N ASN A 12 -5.43 1.47 19.71
CA ASN A 12 -6.42 0.40 19.65
C ASN A 12 -7.82 0.87 19.21
N ASP A 13 -7.92 1.93 18.39
CA ASP A 13 -9.18 2.40 17.80
C ASP A 13 -9.51 1.58 16.53
N LEU A 14 -9.78 0.30 16.72
CA LEU A 14 -9.81 -0.70 15.65
C LEU A 14 -10.91 -0.43 14.60
N TRP A 15 -12.05 0.11 15.01
CA TRP A 15 -13.11 0.49 14.07
C TRP A 15 -12.62 1.56 13.09
N LEU A 16 -12.03 2.64 13.62
CA LEU A 16 -11.48 3.71 12.81
C LEU A 16 -10.33 3.21 11.94
N VAL A 17 -9.51 2.28 12.45
CA VAL A 17 -8.45 1.65 11.67
C VAL A 17 -9.01 0.97 10.42
N LYS A 18 -10.06 0.13 10.54
CA LYS A 18 -10.62 -0.55 9.36
C LYS A 18 -11.26 0.41 8.36
N VAL A 19 -11.99 1.41 8.85
CA VAL A 19 -12.60 2.44 7.98
C VAL A 19 -11.53 3.24 7.24
N ARG A 20 -10.37 3.49 7.85
CA ARG A 20 -9.30 4.29 7.25
C ARG A 20 -8.34 3.46 6.41
N ASP A 21 -8.21 2.17 6.70
CA ASP A 21 -7.49 1.24 5.86
C ASP A 21 -8.14 1.11 4.48
N SER A 22 -9.47 1.11 4.37
CA SER A 22 -10.14 1.09 3.06
C SER A 22 -9.77 2.28 2.17
N ASN A 23 -9.65 3.50 2.74
CA ASN A 23 -9.15 4.66 2.01
C ASN A 23 -7.69 4.48 1.54
N MET A 24 -6.86 3.77 2.30
CA MET A 24 -5.50 3.43 1.86
C MET A 24 -5.52 2.39 0.73
N LYS A 25 -6.49 1.47 0.73
CA LYS A 25 -6.67 0.49 -0.36
C LYS A 25 -7.11 1.14 -1.67
N GLU A 26 -7.89 2.22 -1.62
CA GLU A 26 -8.22 3.01 -2.82
C GLU A 26 -6.96 3.60 -3.48
N LEU A 27 -6.04 4.16 -2.69
CA LEU A 27 -4.77 4.67 -3.21
C LEU A 27 -3.84 3.55 -3.69
N LEU A 28 -3.83 2.42 -2.98
CA LEU A 28 -3.03 1.26 -3.36
C LEU A 28 -3.52 0.70 -4.71
N LEU A 29 -4.83 0.57 -4.89
CA LEU A 29 -5.43 0.13 -6.15
C LEU A 29 -5.01 1.06 -7.30
N GLN A 30 -5.13 2.38 -7.13
CA GLN A 30 -4.69 3.33 -8.14
C GLN A 30 -3.19 3.17 -8.49
N MET A 31 -2.35 2.92 -7.49
CA MET A 31 -0.93 2.69 -7.73
C MET A 31 -0.66 1.39 -8.49
N ILE A 32 -1.42 0.32 -8.21
CA ILE A 32 -1.38 -0.94 -8.96
C ILE A 32 -1.80 -0.69 -10.42
N GLU A 33 -2.90 0.03 -10.64
CA GLU A 33 -3.38 0.37 -11.99
C GLU A 33 -2.33 1.17 -12.78
N TRP A 34 -1.67 2.15 -12.14
CA TRP A 34 -0.60 2.91 -12.78
C TRP A 34 0.63 2.07 -13.08
N HIS A 35 1.00 1.15 -12.20
CA HIS A 35 2.16 0.29 -12.41
C HIS A 35 1.93 -0.68 -13.57
N GLU A 36 0.79 -1.35 -13.61
CA GLU A 36 0.46 -2.28 -14.69
C GLU A 36 0.39 -1.56 -16.05
N LYS A 37 -0.13 -0.33 -16.10
CA LYS A 37 -0.08 0.50 -17.31
C LYS A 37 1.32 1.01 -17.66
N ALA A 38 2.16 1.31 -16.68
CA ALA A 38 3.55 1.70 -16.92
C ALA A 38 4.40 0.53 -17.45
N VAL A 39 4.06 -0.70 -17.08
CA VAL A 39 4.75 -1.92 -17.54
C VAL A 39 4.23 -2.37 -18.91
N ASN A 40 2.91 -2.43 -19.08
CA ASN A 40 2.26 -3.05 -20.24
C ASN A 40 1.80 -2.05 -21.32
N GLY A 41 1.84 -0.75 -21.04
CA GLY A 41 1.38 0.34 -21.91
C GLY A 41 0.10 1.02 -21.41
N THR A 42 -0.12 2.27 -21.83
CA THR A 42 -1.22 3.12 -21.33
C THR A 42 -2.61 2.57 -21.62
N GLU A 43 -2.75 1.80 -22.70
CA GLU A 43 -3.99 1.16 -23.14
C GLU A 43 -4.28 -0.17 -22.44
N TYR A 44 -3.41 -0.63 -21.54
CA TYR A 44 -3.65 -1.86 -20.78
C TYR A 44 -4.89 -1.73 -19.89
N ASP A 45 -5.82 -2.67 -20.01
CA ASP A 45 -7.10 -2.62 -19.31
C ASP A 45 -6.97 -3.15 -17.89
N THR A 46 -7.05 -2.24 -16.92
CA THR A 46 -7.07 -2.55 -15.49
C THR A 46 -8.48 -2.58 -14.92
N TRP A 47 -9.50 -2.44 -15.78
CA TRP A 47 -10.90 -2.33 -15.44
C TRP A 47 -11.19 -1.20 -14.43
N HIS A 48 -12.45 -0.94 -14.13
CA HIS A 48 -12.83 0.08 -13.15
C HIS A 48 -12.89 -0.49 -11.74
N ALA A 49 -12.44 0.28 -10.76
CA ALA A 49 -12.59 -0.01 -9.32
C ALA A 49 -12.07 -1.40 -8.91
N GLY A 50 -10.97 -1.86 -9.52
CA GLY A 50 -10.34 -3.14 -9.17
C GLY A 50 -11.12 -4.37 -9.62
N ARG A 51 -12.11 -4.21 -10.51
CA ARG A 51 -12.82 -5.36 -11.09
C ARG A 51 -11.82 -6.28 -11.79
N PHE A 52 -11.91 -7.59 -11.53
CA PHE A 52 -10.99 -8.60 -12.07
C PHE A 52 -9.52 -8.39 -11.73
N LEU A 53 -9.20 -7.72 -10.62
CA LEU A 53 -7.80 -7.46 -10.23
C LEU A 53 -6.90 -8.70 -10.23
N CYS A 54 -7.42 -9.87 -9.83
CA CYS A 54 -6.66 -11.12 -9.87
C CYS A 54 -6.36 -11.65 -11.28
N GLU A 55 -7.00 -11.10 -12.32
CA GLU A 55 -6.82 -11.51 -13.72
C GLU A 55 -5.83 -10.62 -14.46
N TRP A 56 -5.67 -9.35 -14.05
CA TRP A 56 -4.84 -8.37 -14.76
C TRP A 56 -3.64 -7.87 -13.96
N ALA A 57 -3.63 -7.97 -12.63
CA ALA A 57 -2.44 -7.62 -11.86
C ALA A 57 -1.41 -8.75 -11.94
N SER A 58 -0.14 -8.39 -11.98
CA SER A 58 0.98 -9.33 -11.97
C SER A 58 0.98 -10.24 -10.74
N GLU A 59 1.46 -11.47 -10.89
CA GLU A 59 1.54 -12.46 -9.81
C GLU A 59 2.31 -11.94 -8.59
N GLU A 60 3.39 -11.18 -8.82
CA GLU A 60 4.18 -10.53 -7.76
C GLU A 60 3.33 -9.51 -6.98
N THR A 61 2.60 -8.64 -7.68
CA THR A 61 1.70 -7.67 -7.05
C THR A 61 0.59 -8.36 -6.28
N LEU A 62 0.01 -9.44 -6.80
CA LEU A 62 -1.02 -10.22 -6.11
C LEU A 62 -0.48 -10.92 -4.86
N ALA A 63 0.73 -11.47 -4.92
CA ALA A 63 1.38 -12.10 -3.77
C ALA A 63 1.63 -11.10 -2.64
N GLU A 64 2.11 -9.90 -2.97
CA GLU A 64 2.34 -8.84 -1.99
C GLU A 64 1.03 -8.25 -1.44
N LEU A 65 0.02 -8.10 -2.30
CA LEU A 65 -1.28 -7.52 -1.96
C LEU A 65 -1.98 -8.30 -0.84
N GLN A 66 -1.80 -9.62 -0.76
CA GLN A 66 -2.35 -10.44 0.31
C GLN A 66 -1.91 -9.96 1.70
N ASN A 67 -0.67 -9.47 1.82
CA ASN A 67 -0.12 -8.95 3.08
C ASN A 67 -0.65 -7.57 3.46
N SER A 68 -1.45 -6.93 2.59
CA SER A 68 -2.04 -5.63 2.85
C SER A 68 -3.34 -5.70 3.64
N PHE A 69 -3.94 -6.88 3.81
CA PHE A 69 -5.19 -7.07 4.54
C PHE A 69 -4.93 -7.75 5.89
N GLY A 70 -5.58 -7.25 6.94
CA GLY A 70 -5.46 -7.82 8.28
C GLY A 70 -6.81 -7.94 8.98
N HIS A 71 -6.89 -8.84 9.94
CA HIS A 71 -8.03 -9.11 10.83
C HIS A 71 -8.31 -7.95 11.78
N PHE A 72 -9.44 -8.02 12.50
CA PHE A 72 -9.90 -6.97 13.42
C PHE A 72 -9.12 -6.99 14.76
N ASP A 73 -7.81 -6.79 14.69
CA ASP A 73 -6.91 -6.65 15.83
C ASP A 73 -5.72 -5.73 15.49
N SER A 74 -5.02 -5.25 16.50
CA SER A 74 -3.95 -4.26 16.35
C SER A 74 -2.70 -4.82 15.71
N ILE A 75 -2.31 -6.06 16.04
CA ILE A 75 -1.09 -6.69 15.53
C ILE A 75 -1.22 -6.93 14.03
N ASP A 76 -2.33 -7.52 13.61
CA ASP A 76 -2.56 -7.83 12.20
C ASP A 76 -2.85 -6.57 11.39
N SER A 77 -3.52 -5.57 11.98
CA SER A 77 -3.65 -4.26 11.34
C SER A 77 -2.30 -3.55 11.15
N TRP A 78 -1.35 -3.73 12.08
CA TRP A 78 0.00 -3.21 11.90
C TRP A 78 0.72 -3.92 10.76
N LYS A 79 0.67 -5.26 10.71
CA LYS A 79 1.22 -6.04 9.60
C LYS A 79 0.63 -5.62 8.24
N ALA A 80 -0.69 -5.46 8.19
CA ALA A 80 -1.42 -4.98 7.01
C ALA A 80 -1.01 -3.58 6.56
N LEU A 81 -0.77 -2.66 7.50
CA LEU A 81 -0.23 -1.34 7.22
C LEU A 81 1.17 -1.43 6.60
N ILE A 82 2.06 -2.25 7.17
CA ILE A 82 3.41 -2.46 6.62
C ILE A 82 3.34 -3.07 5.21
N GLY A 83 2.49 -4.07 5.00
CA GLY A 83 2.28 -4.67 3.68
C GLY A 83 1.79 -3.65 2.65
N THR A 84 0.84 -2.80 3.03
CA THR A 84 0.32 -1.71 2.18
C THR A 84 1.43 -0.72 1.78
N ILE A 85 2.23 -0.26 2.75
CA ILE A 85 3.31 0.71 2.49
C ILE A 85 4.40 0.08 1.63
N THR A 86 4.76 -1.17 1.90
CA THR A 86 5.81 -1.90 1.17
C THR A 86 5.44 -2.07 -0.29
N LEU A 87 4.22 -2.54 -0.58
CA LEU A 87 3.74 -2.69 -1.96
C LEU A 87 3.66 -1.33 -2.66
N PHE A 88 3.08 -0.31 -2.02
CA PHE A 88 3.00 1.03 -2.60
C PHE A 88 4.39 1.60 -2.92
N LYS A 89 5.35 1.42 -2.02
CA LYS A 89 6.75 1.82 -2.21
C LYS A 89 7.34 1.17 -3.45
N ARG A 90 7.28 -0.16 -3.57
CA ARG A 90 7.82 -0.90 -4.72
C ARG A 90 7.23 -0.39 -6.04
N LEU A 91 5.91 -0.37 -6.14
CA LEU A 91 5.21 0.04 -7.36
C LEU A 91 5.53 1.49 -7.75
N SER A 92 5.51 2.41 -6.78
CA SER A 92 5.81 3.83 -7.05
C SER A 92 7.28 4.07 -7.43
N HIS A 93 8.20 3.28 -6.86
CA HIS A 93 9.62 3.34 -7.20
C HIS A 93 9.86 2.85 -8.63
N ASP A 94 9.28 1.71 -9.00
CA ASP A 94 9.34 1.16 -10.36
C ASP A 94 8.80 2.15 -11.40
N ILE A 95 7.64 2.75 -11.13
CA ILE A 95 7.06 3.79 -12.00
C ILE A 95 8.02 4.97 -12.11
N SER A 96 8.62 5.42 -11.00
CA SER A 96 9.53 6.57 -11.02
C SER A 96 10.75 6.31 -11.91
N LEU A 97 11.30 5.10 -11.89
CA LEU A 97 12.40 4.69 -12.76
C LEU A 97 11.97 4.63 -14.23
N LYS A 98 10.83 4.00 -14.52
CA LYS A 98 10.31 3.85 -15.90
C LYS A 98 9.94 5.18 -16.55
N MET A 99 9.33 6.07 -15.77
CA MET A 99 8.82 7.37 -16.25
C MET A 99 9.83 8.51 -16.05
N ASN A 100 11.01 8.22 -15.48
CA ASN A 100 12.03 9.21 -15.11
C ASN A 100 11.49 10.34 -14.21
N PHE A 101 10.64 9.99 -13.25
CA PHE A 101 10.13 10.92 -12.24
C PHE A 101 11.07 10.99 -11.04
N LYS A 102 11.10 12.15 -10.39
CA LYS A 102 11.82 12.32 -9.12
C LYS A 102 11.12 11.52 -8.02
N TYR A 103 11.79 10.52 -7.48
CA TYR A 103 11.28 9.74 -6.35
C TYR A 103 11.49 10.47 -5.00
N PRO A 104 10.48 10.52 -4.11
CA PRO A 104 10.57 11.26 -2.85
C PRO A 104 11.22 10.45 -1.72
N TYR A 105 12.50 10.09 -1.88
CA TYR A 105 13.25 9.27 -0.91
C TYR A 105 13.22 9.81 0.52
N ASP A 106 13.33 11.13 0.71
CA ASP A 106 13.32 11.72 2.06
C ASP A 106 11.99 11.51 2.78
N LEU A 107 10.87 11.66 2.06
CA LEU A 107 9.54 11.41 2.62
C LEU A 107 9.38 9.95 3.00
N GLU A 108 9.78 9.04 2.11
CA GLU A 108 9.75 7.60 2.38
C GLU A 108 10.55 7.26 3.64
N ASN A 109 11.81 7.68 3.70
CA ASN A 109 12.71 7.41 4.81
C ASN A 109 12.15 7.92 6.13
N ASN A 110 11.57 9.12 6.14
CA ASN A 110 10.94 9.70 7.33
C ASN A 110 9.73 8.89 7.81
N VAL A 111 8.90 8.40 6.89
CA VAL A 111 7.75 7.55 7.23
C VAL A 111 8.20 6.22 7.82
N PHE A 112 9.13 5.52 7.16
CA PHE A 112 9.65 4.24 7.64
C PHE A 112 10.39 4.38 8.97
N HIS A 113 11.17 5.44 9.14
CA HIS A 113 11.86 5.73 10.39
C HIS A 113 10.86 5.87 11.55
N TRP A 114 9.80 6.65 11.37
CA TRP A 114 8.77 6.82 12.39
C TRP A 114 8.07 5.51 12.72
N ILE A 115 7.72 4.71 11.72
CA ILE A 115 7.07 3.41 11.90
C ILE A 115 7.96 2.44 12.69
N ASN A 116 9.23 2.31 12.31
CA ASN A 116 10.17 1.41 12.98
C ASN A 116 10.44 1.81 14.44
N GLN A 117 10.40 3.10 14.76
CA GLN A 117 10.52 3.58 16.13
C GLN A 117 9.31 3.29 17.01
N ASN A 118 8.12 3.12 16.41
CA ASN A 118 6.84 2.99 17.11
C ASN A 118 6.20 1.61 16.91
N ASN A 119 7.00 0.57 16.66
CA ASN A 119 6.50 -0.79 16.44
C ASN A 119 5.77 -1.34 17.67
N LEU A 120 4.66 -2.03 17.43
CA LEU A 120 4.10 -2.95 18.42
C LEU A 120 5.13 -4.07 18.64
N THR A 121 5.56 -4.28 19.88
CA THR A 121 6.36 -5.46 20.23
C THR A 121 5.48 -6.68 19.99
N ILE A 122 5.79 -7.45 18.95
CA ILE A 122 5.12 -8.71 18.61
C ILE A 122 5.65 -9.80 19.55
#